data_AF-A0A6G1ABC7-F1
#
_entry.id   AF-A0A6G1ABC7-F1
#
_cell.length_a   1.000
_cell.length_b   1.000
_cell.length_c   1.000
_cell.angle_alpha   90.00
_cell.angle_beta   90.00
_cell.angle_gamma   90.00
#
_symmetry.space_group_name_H-M   'P 1'
#
loop_
_entity.id
_entity.type
_entity.pdbx_description
1 polymer ?
#
loop_
_entity_poly.entity_id
_entity_poly.type
_entity_poly.pdbx_seq_one_letter_code
_entity_poly.pdbx_strand_id
1 'polypeptide(L)'
;LPLAFEENSTTLMVGILYTIAPRFPGRLRTVTDGVESLICTDWMCHRVTKSRIADIVLQPSPTDHEKYGGDPQHPHKLHIVTRMKSTKRCPYWEKDGMKMPALEKAHT
;
A
#
# COMPACT_ATOMS: atom_id res chain seq x y z
N LEU A 1 -32.30 24.31 28.92
CA LEU A 1 -32.72 25.19 27.80
C LEU A 1 -33.01 26.56 28.40
N PRO A 2 -32.57 27.71 27.84
CA PRO A 2 -31.91 27.95 26.52
C PRO A 2 -30.48 28.54 26.64
N LEU A 3 -29.55 28.15 25.75
CA LEU A 3 -29.00 28.89 24.58
C LEU A 3 -28.12 30.11 24.90
N ALA A 4 -26.81 29.96 24.67
CA ALA A 4 -26.01 30.88 23.85
C ALA A 4 -24.70 30.19 23.46
N PHE A 5 -24.52 30.05 22.16
CA PHE A 5 -23.35 29.53 21.45
C PHE A 5 -22.65 30.76 20.87
N GLU A 6 -21.42 31.08 21.29
CA GLU A 6 -20.47 31.82 20.44
C GLU A 6 -19.06 31.87 21.04
N GLU A 7 -18.14 31.27 20.28
CA GLU A 7 -16.80 31.75 19.92
C GLU A 7 -15.80 32.26 20.98
N ASN A 8 -14.73 31.48 21.19
CA ASN A 8 -13.32 31.95 21.15
C ASN A 8 -12.31 30.80 21.34
N SER A 9 -12.16 29.95 20.32
CA SER A 9 -11.16 28.87 20.26
C SER A 9 -9.75 29.36 19.90
N THR A 10 -9.15 30.28 20.66
CA THR A 10 -7.82 30.81 20.30
C THR A 10 -6.89 31.15 21.46
N THR A 11 -7.28 30.92 22.72
CA THR A 11 -6.47 31.39 23.87
C THR A 11 -6.26 30.34 24.96
N LEU A 12 -6.41 29.06 24.63
CA LEU A 12 -5.94 27.99 25.51
C LEU A 12 -4.70 27.32 24.91
N MET A 13 -3.58 27.88 25.39
CA MET A 13 -2.42 27.12 25.79
C MET A 13 -1.57 26.59 24.63
N VAL A 14 -0.49 27.27 24.23
CA VAL A 14 0.69 27.48 25.11
C VAL A 14 1.07 26.19 25.87
N GLY A 15 0.84 25.02 25.27
CA GLY A 15 1.00 23.72 25.93
C GLY A 15 1.48 22.58 25.04
N ILE A 16 1.84 22.84 23.79
CA ILE A 16 2.59 21.88 22.95
C ILE A 16 3.89 22.54 22.47
N LEU A 17 4.55 23.20 23.41
CA LEU A 17 5.99 23.41 23.38
C LEU A 17 6.64 22.08 23.79
N TYR A 18 6.80 21.16 22.85
CA TYR A 18 7.83 20.14 22.99
C TYR A 18 8.40 19.71 21.62
N THR A 19 9.48 20.41 21.25
CA THR A 19 10.76 19.75 20.92
C THR A 19 10.79 18.82 19.72
N ILE A 20 10.86 19.38 18.50
CA ILE A 20 11.75 18.84 17.45
C ILE A 20 12.32 20.01 16.66
N ALA A 21 13.37 20.64 17.19
CA ALA A 21 14.22 21.51 16.39
C ALA A 21 15.26 20.64 15.66
N PRO A 22 15.24 20.50 14.32
CA PRO A 22 16.43 20.07 13.61
C PRO A 22 17.42 21.22 13.62
N ARG A 23 18.53 21.05 14.35
CA ARG A 23 19.71 21.92 14.26
C ARG A 23 20.24 21.86 12.82
N PHE A 24 19.91 22.85 12.00
CA PHE A 24 20.68 23.14 10.78
C PHE A 24 21.72 24.21 11.12
N PRO A 25 23.04 23.90 11.05
CA PRO A 25 24.07 24.93 11.15
C PRO A 25 23.97 25.80 9.89
N GLY A 26 24.05 27.10 10.12
CA GLY A 26 23.52 28.12 9.22
C GLY A 26 24.15 28.22 7.84
N ARG A 27 23.40 28.86 6.94
CA ARG A 27 23.82 30.01 6.11
C ARG A 27 22.62 30.47 5.27
N LEU A 28 21.95 31.53 5.70
CA LEU A 28 20.94 32.22 4.89
C LEU A 28 21.65 33.05 3.81
N ARG A 29 21.32 32.83 2.54
CA ARG A 29 21.55 33.78 1.45
C ARG A 29 20.40 33.75 0.43
N THR A 30 19.65 34.84 0.46
CA THR A 30 18.99 35.59 -0.64
C THR A 30 18.07 34.87 -1.65
N VAL A 31 16.77 35.13 -1.46
CA VAL A 31 15.71 35.48 -2.44
C VAL A 31 16.12 35.49 -3.92
N THR A 32 15.48 34.61 -4.71
CA THR A 32 14.60 34.91 -5.86
C THR A 32 14.06 33.60 -6.46
N ASP A 33 12.74 33.41 -6.44
CA ASP A 33 11.93 32.57 -7.34
C ASP A 33 12.46 31.19 -7.74
N GLY A 34 12.49 30.28 -6.76
CA GLY A 34 12.69 28.85 -7.00
C GLY A 34 11.36 28.13 -7.26
N VAL A 35 11.02 27.92 -8.54
CA VAL A 35 10.27 26.70 -8.94
C VAL A 35 11.26 25.53 -8.82
N GLU A 36 11.65 25.23 -7.59
CA GLU A 36 12.57 24.13 -7.31
C GLU A 36 12.01 23.33 -6.12
N SER A 37 11.97 22.01 -6.34
CA SER A 37 11.55 20.96 -5.41
C SER A 37 10.09 20.47 -5.49
N LEU A 38 9.50 20.39 -6.70
CA LEU A 38 8.56 19.28 -7.00
C LEU A 38 9.30 18.05 -7.55
N ILE A 39 10.61 18.17 -7.78
CA ILE A 39 11.44 17.08 -8.27
C ILE A 39 11.93 16.29 -7.04
N CYS A 40 11.40 15.08 -6.91
CA CYS A 40 11.78 14.06 -5.95
C CYS A 40 11.10 14.12 -4.56
N THR A 41 9.77 14.11 -4.55
CA THR A 41 8.99 13.23 -3.65
C THR A 41 8.89 11.80 -4.20
N ASP A 42 9.51 11.53 -5.35
CA ASP A 42 9.47 10.26 -6.09
C ASP A 42 10.47 9.21 -5.55
N TRP A 43 11.38 9.58 -4.65
CA TRP A 43 12.30 8.64 -3.99
C TRP A 43 11.71 7.93 -2.77
N MET A 44 10.45 8.20 -2.41
CA MET A 44 9.72 7.37 -1.45
C MET A 44 9.34 6.04 -2.11
N CYS A 45 10.33 5.19 -2.38
CA CYS A 45 10.10 3.76 -2.38
C CYS A 45 9.69 3.37 -0.96
N HIS A 46 8.40 3.53 -0.66
CA HIS A 46 7.76 2.98 0.52
C HIS A 46 8.24 1.52 0.65
N ARG A 47 8.91 1.22 1.76
CA ARG A 47 9.48 -0.10 2.09
C ARG A 47 8.63 -1.23 1.51
N VAL A 48 9.14 -1.91 0.48
CA VAL A 48 8.45 -3.02 -0.16
C VAL A 48 8.45 -4.20 0.81
N THR A 49 7.26 -4.64 1.19
CA THR A 49 7.05 -5.75 2.11
C THR A 49 6.22 -6.84 1.43
N LYS A 50 6.19 -8.04 2.02
CA LYS A 50 5.27 -9.08 1.57
C LYS A 50 3.84 -8.62 1.84
N SER A 51 3.03 -8.59 0.79
CA SER A 51 1.60 -8.26 0.87
C SER A 51 0.86 -9.26 1.76
N ARG A 52 -0.03 -8.75 2.60
CA ARG A 52 -1.01 -9.56 3.32
C ARG A 52 -2.34 -9.46 2.58
N ILE A 53 -2.93 -10.59 2.24
CA ILE A 53 -4.24 -10.65 1.59
C ILE A 53 -5.27 -10.93 2.69
N ALA A 54 -6.34 -10.13 2.74
CA ALA A 54 -7.40 -10.34 3.72
C ALA A 54 -8.27 -11.54 3.35
N ASP A 55 -8.72 -12.31 4.33
CA ASP A 55 -9.50 -13.53 4.11
C ASP A 55 -10.82 -13.26 3.37
N ILE A 56 -11.40 -12.06 3.54
CA ILE A 56 -12.61 -11.63 2.83
C ILE A 56 -12.43 -11.64 1.29
N VAL A 57 -11.21 -11.46 0.79
CA VAL A 57 -10.93 -11.50 -0.66
C VAL A 57 -11.03 -12.92 -1.22
N LEU A 58 -10.90 -13.93 -0.36
CA LEU A 58 -10.95 -15.34 -0.73
C LEU A 58 -12.35 -15.95 -0.56
N GLN A 59 -13.32 -15.19 -0.05
CA GLN A 59 -14.70 -15.65 0.11
C GLN A 59 -15.52 -15.30 -1.13
N PRO A 60 -15.98 -16.29 -1.93
CA PRO A 60 -16.76 -16.02 -3.12
C PRO A 60 -18.17 -15.53 -2.78
N SER A 61 -18.69 -14.60 -3.58
CA SER A 61 -20.08 -14.14 -3.48
C SER A 61 -21.01 -15.03 -4.32
N PRO A 62 -22.34 -15.05 -4.04
CA PRO A 62 -23.31 -15.77 -4.85
C PRO A 62 -23.22 -15.42 -6.36
N THR A 63 -22.97 -14.15 -6.68
CA THR A 63 -22.82 -13.68 -8.06
C THR A 63 -21.57 -14.24 -8.75
N ASP A 64 -20.51 -14.55 -8.01
CA ASP A 64 -19.30 -15.16 -8.58
C ASP A 64 -19.58 -16.60 -9.05
N HIS A 65 -20.44 -17.33 -8.33
CA HIS A 65 -20.83 -18.69 -8.71
C HIS A 65 -21.62 -18.72 -10.02
N GLU A 66 -22.53 -17.77 -10.24
CA GLU A 66 -23.26 -17.62 -11.50
C GLU A 66 -22.34 -17.25 -12.66
N LYS A 67 -21.33 -16.41 -12.40
CA LYS A 67 -20.38 -15.95 -13.42
C LYS A 67 -19.35 -17.01 -13.83
N TYR A 68 -18.82 -17.75 -12.85
CA TYR A 68 -17.70 -18.68 -13.06
C TYR A 68 -18.14 -20.15 -13.08
N GLY A 69 -19.41 -20.45 -12.81
CA GLY A 69 -19.99 -21.80 -12.90
C GLY A 69 -19.50 -22.78 -11.82
N GLY A 70 -18.90 -22.28 -10.74
CA GLY A 70 -18.41 -23.10 -9.64
C GLY A 70 -19.50 -23.42 -8.63
N ASP A 71 -19.59 -24.67 -8.18
CA ASP A 71 -20.54 -25.12 -7.17
C ASP A 71 -19.92 -25.14 -5.75
N PRO A 72 -20.40 -24.32 -4.80
CA PRO A 72 -19.93 -24.38 -3.41
C PRO A 72 -20.16 -25.74 -2.74
N GLN A 73 -21.22 -26.45 -3.13
CA GLN A 73 -21.61 -27.72 -2.55
C GLN A 73 -20.68 -28.86 -3.00
N HIS A 74 -20.08 -28.72 -4.19
CA HIS A 74 -19.22 -29.72 -4.81
C HIS A 74 -17.92 -29.08 -5.33
N PRO A 75 -16.96 -28.74 -4.45
CA PRO A 75 -15.70 -28.15 -4.85
C PRO A 75 -14.86 -29.11 -5.69
N HIS A 76 -14.12 -28.59 -6.67
CA HIS A 76 -13.19 -29.38 -7.45
C HIS A 76 -12.00 -29.83 -6.59
N LYS A 77 -11.44 -31.00 -6.93
CA LYS A 77 -10.37 -31.63 -6.12
C LYS A 77 -8.97 -31.17 -6.48
N LEU A 78 -8.74 -30.79 -7.74
CA LEU A 78 -7.41 -30.52 -8.29
C LEU A 78 -7.41 -29.18 -9.02
N HIS A 79 -6.33 -28.42 -8.84
CA HIS A 79 -6.08 -27.19 -9.59
C HIS A 79 -5.17 -27.48 -10.79
N ILE A 80 -5.50 -26.91 -11.95
CA ILE A 80 -4.60 -26.85 -13.10
C ILE A 80 -3.92 -25.48 -13.03
N VAL A 81 -2.63 -25.46 -12.68
CA VAL A 81 -1.88 -24.21 -12.50
C VAL A 81 -0.90 -24.04 -13.65
N THR A 82 -1.05 -22.94 -14.39
CA THR A 82 -0.18 -22.58 -15.51
C THR A 82 0.42 -21.20 -15.27
N ARG A 83 1.75 -21.10 -15.28
CA ARG A 83 2.42 -19.80 -15.19
C ARG A 83 2.25 -19.02 -16.49
N MET A 84 1.52 -17.91 -16.43
CA MET A 84 1.30 -17.01 -17.58
C MET A 84 2.22 -15.77 -17.59
N LYS A 85 2.82 -15.41 -16.45
CA LYS A 85 3.66 -14.20 -16.31
C LYS A 85 5.12 -14.56 -16.02
N SER A 86 6.02 -13.68 -16.46
CA SER A 86 7.45 -13.81 -16.19
C SER A 86 7.76 -13.50 -14.73
N THR A 87 8.77 -14.17 -14.17
CA THR A 87 9.36 -13.86 -12.86
C THR A 87 10.35 -12.70 -12.89
N LYS A 88 10.67 -12.18 -14.09
CA LYS A 88 11.53 -11.00 -14.23
C LYS A 88 10.84 -9.80 -13.59
N ARG A 89 11.60 -9.00 -12.83
CA ARG A 89 11.13 -7.85 -12.05
C ARG A 89 10.17 -8.16 -10.88
N CYS A 90 9.92 -9.44 -10.59
CA CYS A 90 9.24 -9.84 -9.34
C CYS A 90 10.22 -9.83 -8.15
N PRO A 91 9.73 -9.61 -6.91
CA PRO A 91 10.51 -9.81 -5.69
C PRO A 91 11.04 -11.24 -5.57
N TYR A 92 12.13 -11.42 -4.81
CA TYR A 92 12.76 -12.73 -4.65
C TYR A 92 11.80 -13.78 -4.05
N TRP A 93 10.92 -13.37 -3.14
CA TRP A 93 9.96 -14.28 -2.50
C TRP A 93 8.92 -14.85 -3.46
N GLU A 94 8.54 -14.11 -4.51
CA GLU A 94 7.67 -14.64 -5.56
C GLU A 94 8.42 -15.64 -6.44
N LYS A 95 9.71 -15.39 -6.71
CA LYS A 95 10.55 -16.32 -7.48
C LYS A 95 10.73 -17.64 -6.73
N ASP A 96 11.02 -17.57 -5.43
CA ASP A 96 11.17 -18.76 -4.59
C ASP A 96 9.84 -19.51 -4.41
N GLY A 97 8.72 -18.76 -4.34
CA GLY A 97 7.37 -19.34 -4.30
C GLY A 97 7.02 -20.17 -5.54
N MET A 98 7.69 -19.97 -6.68
CA MET A 98 7.46 -20.76 -7.90
C MET A 98 8.27 -22.07 -7.97
N LYS A 99 9.31 -22.22 -7.15
CA LYS A 99 10.15 -23.43 -7.13
C LYS A 99 9.39 -24.63 -6.57
N MET A 100 8.70 -24.43 -5.45
CA MET A 100 7.92 -25.46 -4.77
C MET A 100 6.83 -26.10 -5.65
N PRO A 101 5.99 -25.33 -6.38
CA PRO A 101 5.01 -25.89 -7.30
C PRO A 101 5.60 -26.31 -8.67
N ALA A 102 6.93 -26.28 -8.84
CA ALA A 102 7.63 -26.61 -10.09
C ALA A 102 7.18 -25.80 -11.33
N LEU A 103 6.85 -24.50 -11.13
CA LEU A 103 6.39 -23.58 -12.19
C LEU A 103 7.52 -22.72 -12.77
N GLU A 104 8.75 -23.25 -12.79
CA GLU A 104 9.94 -22.53 -13.25
C GLU A 104 9.96 -22.32 -14.76
N LYS A 105 9.37 -23.25 -15.51
CA LYS A 105 9.16 -23.14 -16.96
C LYS A 105 7.76 -22.58 -17.22
N ALA A 106 7.68 -21.66 -18.18
CA ALA A 106 6.41 -21.16 -18.69
C ALA A 106 6.07 -21.95 -19.95
N HIS A 107 4.78 -22.02 -20.27
CA HIS A 107 4.37 -22.34 -21.63
C HIS A 107 4.67 -21.10 -22.50
N THR A 108 5.53 -21.26 -23.50
CA THR A 108 5.92 -20.25 -24.50
C THR A 108 5.73 -20.87 -25.87
#